data_AF-A0A2M7N048-F1
#
_entry.id   AF-A0A2M7N048-F1
#
_cell.length_a   1.000
_cell.length_b   1.000
_cell.length_c   1.000
_cell.angle_alpha   90.00
_cell.angle_beta   90.00
_cell.angle_gamma   90.00
#
_symmetry.space_group_name_H-M   'P 1'
#
loop_
_entity.id
_entity.type
_entity.pdbx_description
1 polymer ?
#
loop_
_entity_poly.entity_id
_entity_poly.type
_entity_poly.pdbx_seq_one_letter_code
_entity_poly.pdbx_strand_id
1 'polypeptide(L)'
;MKKYYEIQYILRYYEEKDYASVIIKANSDEDALKKFAKIFDIKEPKRLNEPMFMWKDGQWMASFKCINEVEENVCPQCEGSGKIHLNK
;
A
#
# COMPACT_ATOMS: atom_id res chain seq x y z
N MET A 1 -12.90 -1.26 -15.43
CA MET A 1 -13.31 -0.77 -14.08
C MET A 1 -12.05 -0.46 -13.30
N LYS A 2 -11.99 0.66 -12.58
CA LYS A 2 -10.87 0.98 -11.67
C LYS A 2 -11.04 0.14 -10.41
N LYS A 3 -9.98 -0.55 -9.97
CA LYS A 3 -9.93 -1.40 -8.77
C LYS A 3 -9.21 -0.65 -7.64
N TYR A 4 -9.35 -1.16 -6.42
CA TYR A 4 -8.56 -0.70 -5.29
C TYR A 4 -7.58 -1.78 -4.88
N TYR A 5 -6.40 -1.35 -4.46
CA TYR A 5 -5.33 -2.23 -4.03
C TYR A 5 -4.85 -1.78 -2.66
N GLU A 6 -4.91 -2.67 -1.68
CA GLU A 6 -4.23 -2.47 -0.40
C GLU A 6 -2.78 -2.92 -0.56
N ILE A 7 -1.84 -2.01 -0.30
CA ILE A 7 -0.41 -2.32 -0.22
C ILE A 7 -0.01 -2.25 1.23
N GLN A 8 0.48 -3.37 1.75
CA GLN A 8 0.99 -3.49 3.11
C GLN A 8 2.51 -3.40 3.11
N TYR A 9 3.05 -2.69 4.10
CA TYR A 9 4.49 -2.55 4.30
C TYR A 9 4.80 -2.48 5.80
N ILE A 10 6.06 -2.70 6.13
CA ILE A 10 6.56 -2.74 7.50
C ILE A 10 7.52 -1.58 7.67
N LEU A 11 7.31 -0.77 8.70
CA LEU A 11 8.23 0.28 9.13
C LEU A 11 9.08 -0.25 10.28
N ARG A 12 10.39 0.00 10.25
CA ARG A 12 11.32 -0.33 11.31
C ARG A 12 12.11 0.90 11.75
N TYR A 13 12.21 1.11 13.05
CA TYR A 13 13.05 2.12 13.67
C TYR A 13 13.71 1.51 14.91
N TYR A 14 15.01 1.22 14.83
CA TYR A 14 15.72 0.44 15.84
C TYR A 14 15.03 -0.91 16.13
N GLU A 15 14.51 -1.10 17.34
CA GLU A 15 13.80 -2.30 17.78
C GLU A 15 12.28 -2.21 17.54
N GLU A 16 11.78 -1.02 17.19
CA GLU A 16 10.36 -0.79 16.91
C GLU A 16 9.98 -1.26 15.52
N LYS A 17 8.80 -1.87 15.43
CA LYS A 17 8.26 -2.42 14.19
C LYS A 17 6.77 -2.11 14.09
N ASP A 18 6.41 -1.32 13.08
CA ASP A 18 5.04 -0.98 12.76
C ASP A 18 4.60 -1.62 11.45
N TYR A 19 3.32 -1.96 11.38
CA TYR A 19 2.66 -2.44 10.17
C TYR A 19 1.76 -1.34 9.63
N ALA A 20 1.99 -0.95 8.40
CA ALA A 20 1.23 0.09 7.72
C ALA A 20 0.61 -0.46 6.45
N SER A 21 -0.49 0.16 6.03
CA SER A 21 -1.08 -0.10 4.73
C SER A 21 -1.57 1.19 4.09
N VAL A 22 -1.60 1.19 2.75
CA VAL A 22 -2.15 2.27 1.96
C VAL A 22 -3.03 1.69 0.87
N ILE A 23 -4.08 2.41 0.55
CA ILE A 23 -5.06 1.98 -0.45
C ILE A 23 -4.88 2.83 -1.69
N ILE A 24 -4.61 2.17 -2.81
CA ILE A 24 -4.32 2.82 -4.08
C ILE A 24 -5.34 2.39 -5.12
N LYS A 25 -5.94 3.39 -5.76
CA LYS A 25 -6.83 3.17 -6.91
C LYS A 25 -6.01 2.94 -8.18
N ALA A 26 -6.09 1.74 -8.75
CA ALA A 26 -5.33 1.34 -9.92
C ALA A 26 -6.11 0.40 -10.85
N ASN A 27 -5.57 0.15 -12.03
CA ASN A 27 -6.15 -0.81 -12.98
C ASN A 27 -5.52 -2.20 -12.88
N SER A 28 -4.32 -2.30 -12.30
CA SER A 28 -3.56 -3.54 -12.10
C SER A 28 -2.59 -3.38 -10.92
N ASP A 29 -2.08 -4.49 -10.42
CA ASP A 29 -1.06 -4.56 -9.35
C ASP A 29 0.19 -3.74 -9.72
N GLU A 30 0.66 -3.85 -10.97
CA GLU A 30 1.80 -3.07 -11.45
C GLU A 30 1.54 -1.56 -11.44
N ASP A 31 0.33 -1.14 -11.82
CA ASP A 31 -0.07 0.28 -11.79
C ASP A 31 -0.18 0.77 -10.33
N ALA A 32 -0.68 -0.07 -9.43
CA ALA A 32 -0.74 0.22 -8.00
C ALA A 32 0.66 0.38 -7.40
N LEU A 33 1.60 -0.52 -7.69
CA LEU A 33 2.99 -0.45 -7.22
C LEU A 33 3.72 0.78 -7.78
N LYS A 34 3.47 1.17 -9.04
CA LYS A 34 4.03 2.41 -9.61
C LYS A 34 3.51 3.66 -8.89
N LYS A 35 2.21 3.71 -8.58
CA LYS A 35 1.61 4.81 -7.81
C LYS A 35 2.12 4.84 -6.38
N PHE A 36 2.25 3.68 -5.73
CA PHE A 36 2.87 3.54 -4.42
C PHE A 36 4.27 4.10 -4.42
N ALA A 37 5.12 3.66 -5.35
CA ALA A 37 6.48 4.15 -5.48
C ALA A 37 6.55 5.66 -5.65
N LYS A 38 5.61 6.26 -6.41
CA LYS A 38 5.53 7.72 -6.55
C LYS A 38 5.15 8.43 -5.25
N ILE A 39 4.28 7.85 -4.42
CA ILE A 39 3.88 8.43 -3.12
C ILE A 39 5.07 8.47 -2.16
N PHE A 40 5.89 7.41 -2.15
CA PHE A 40 7.03 7.25 -1.24
C PHE A 40 8.38 7.65 -1.86
N ASP A 41 8.38 8.34 -3.00
CA ASP A 41 9.58 8.74 -3.76
C ASP A 41 10.59 7.60 -4.02
N ILE A 42 10.06 6.41 -4.30
CA ILE A 42 10.84 5.21 -4.61
C ILE A 42 11.22 5.23 -6.08
N LYS A 43 12.50 5.45 -6.37
CA LYS A 43 13.03 5.58 -7.73
C LYS A 43 12.91 4.32 -8.60
N GLU A 44 12.90 3.16 -7.96
CA GLU A 44 12.93 1.87 -8.65
C GLU A 44 11.73 0.99 -8.25
N PRO A 45 10.51 1.28 -8.74
CA PRO A 45 9.29 0.54 -8.37
C PRO A 45 9.37 -0.97 -8.59
N LYS A 46 10.19 -1.42 -9.56
CA LYS A 46 10.39 -2.85 -9.84
C LYS A 46 11.02 -3.59 -8.67
N ARG A 47 11.81 -2.89 -7.84
CA ARG A 47 12.51 -3.47 -6.70
C ARG A 47 11.59 -3.73 -5.52
N LEU A 48 10.38 -3.16 -5.48
CA LEU A 48 9.40 -3.43 -4.42
C LEU A 48 9.08 -4.92 -4.26
N ASN A 49 9.14 -5.69 -5.36
CA ASN A 49 8.90 -7.12 -5.34
C ASN A 49 10.15 -7.94 -4.95
N GLU A 50 11.30 -7.31 -4.76
CA GLU A 50 12.52 -7.98 -4.30
C GLU A 50 12.43 -8.20 -2.78
N PRO A 51 12.62 -9.43 -2.26
CA PRO A 51 12.43 -9.75 -0.85
C PRO A 51 13.26 -8.91 0.14
N MET A 52 14.38 -8.36 -0.33
CA MET A 52 15.33 -7.59 0.48
C MET A 52 15.30 -6.09 0.21
N PHE A 53 14.41 -5.62 -0.67
CA PHE A 53 14.32 -4.21 -0.96
C PHE A 53 13.73 -3.45 0.22
N MET A 54 14.43 -2.40 0.62
CA MET A 54 14.00 -1.47 1.64
C MET A 54 14.18 -0.04 1.13
N TRP A 55 13.30 0.85 1.56
CA TRP A 55 13.41 2.29 1.29
C TRP A 55 13.36 3.07 2.59
N LYS A 56 13.76 4.33 2.53
CA LYS A 56 13.64 5.25 3.66
C LYS A 56 12.28 5.93 3.61
N ASP A 57 11.57 5.91 4.73
CA ASP A 57 10.32 6.65 4.93
C ASP A 57 10.52 7.57 6.15
N GLY A 58 11.01 8.78 5.89
CA GLY A 58 11.47 9.69 6.95
C GLY A 58 12.63 9.10 7.75
N GLN A 59 12.40 8.88 9.05
CA GLN A 59 13.37 8.24 9.96
C GLN A 59 13.30 6.71 9.94
N TRP A 60 12.24 6.14 9.36
CA TRP A 60 11.98 4.71 9.36
C TRP A 60 12.60 4.02 8.14
N MET A 61 12.98 2.76 8.31
CA MET A 61 13.29 1.85 7.22
C MET A 61 12.05 1.04 6.88
N ALA A 62 11.57 1.17 5.65
CA ALA A 62 10.35 0.53 5.18
C ALA A 62 10.68 -0.68 4.29
N SER A 63 9.90 -1.76 4.41
CA SER A 63 9.98 -2.94 3.55
C SER A 63 8.60 -3.36 3.06
N PHE A 64 8.50 -3.71 1.78
CA PHE A 64 7.26 -4.18 1.18
C PHE A 64 6.86 -5.53 1.77
N LYS A 65 5.55 -5.75 1.97
CA LYS A 65 5.02 -7.01 2.50
C LYS A 65 4.17 -7.73 1.46
N CYS A 66 3.10 -7.07 1.00
CA CYS A 66 2.21 -7.64 -0.02
C CYS A 66 1.32 -6.56 -0.65
N ILE A 67 0.67 -6.95 -1.75
CA ILE A 67 -0.39 -6.21 -2.43
C ILE A 67 -1.60 -7.12 -2.57
N ASN A 68 -2.79 -6.61 -2.25
CA ASN A 68 -4.06 -7.33 -2.40
C ASN A 68 -5.07 -6.45 -3.13
N GLU A 69 -5.84 -7.03 -4.04
CA GLU A 69 -7.03 -6.37 -4.59
C GLU A 69 -8.12 -6.31 -3.52
N VAL A 70 -8.68 -5.12 -3.30
CA VAL A 70 -9.73 -4.87 -2.31
C VAL A 70 -10.94 -4.23 -2.98
N GLU A 71 -12.12 -4.51 -2.45
CA GLU A 71 -13.36 -3.88 -2.91
C GLU A 71 -13.74 -2.71 -1.98
N GLU A 72 -14.04 -1.55 -2.57
CA GLU A 72 -14.56 -0.39 -1.84
C GLU A 72 -16.04 -0.65 -1.53
N ASN A 73 -16.33 -0.99 -0.28
CA ASN A 73 -17.68 -1.10 0.23
C ASN A 73 -18.07 0.23 0.88
N VAL A 74 -19.08 0.86 0.29
CA VAL A 74 -19.66 2.09 0.82
C VAL A 74 -20.51 1.71 2.03
N CYS A 75 -20.17 2.23 3.21
CA CYS A 75 -20.98 2.06 4.41
C CYS A 75 -22.41 2.57 4.15
N PRO A 76 -23.43 1.69 4.18
CA PRO A 76 -24.81 2.10 3.91
C PRO A 76 -25.38 2.99 5.03
N GLN A 77 -24.87 2.84 6.27
CA GLN A 77 -25.29 3.62 7.44
C GLN A 77 -24.86 5.09 7.37
N CYS A 78 -23.79 5.37 6.64
CA CYS A 78 -23.11 6.66 6.68
C CYS A 78 -22.96 7.30 5.30
N GLU A 79 -23.79 6.86 4.33
CA GLU A 79 -23.88 7.36 2.96
C GLU A 79 -22.50 7.55 2.27
N GLY A 80 -21.53 6.70 2.61
CA GLY A 80 -20.19 6.73 2.04
C GLY A 80 -19.18 7.70 2.66
N SER A 81 -19.49 8.32 3.80
CA SER A 81 -18.50 9.03 4.63
C SER A 81 -17.50 8.05 5.28
N GLY A 82 -17.95 6.86 5.66
CA GLY A 82 -17.10 5.73 6.04
C GLY A 82 -16.84 4.82 4.83
N LYS A 83 -15.66 4.94 4.22
CA LYS A 83 -15.22 4.01 3.16
C LYS A 83 -14.49 2.85 3.80
N ILE A 84 -15.01 1.64 3.63
CA ILE A 84 -14.37 0.42 4.13
C ILE A 84 -13.85 -0.34 2.92
N HIS A 85 -12.58 -0.74 2.96
CA HIS A 85 -12.01 -1.60 1.94
C HIS A 85 -11.90 -2.99 2.52
N LEU A 86 -12.59 -3.94 1.88
CA LEU A 86 -12.61 -5.33 2.30
C LEU A 86 -11.75 -6.15 1.33
N ASN A 87 -10.99 -7.09 1.89
CA ASN A 87 -10.29 -8.08 1.09
C ASN A 87 -11.32 -8.92 0.33
N LYS A 88 -11.03 -9.19 -0.94
CA LYS A 88 -11.87 -10.03 -1.80
C LYS A 88 -11.70 -11.51 -1.49
#